data_AF-A0A258XPQ5-F1
#
_entry.id   AF-A0A258XPQ5-F1
#
_cell.length_a   1.000
_cell.length_b   1.000
_cell.length_c   1.000
_cell.angle_alpha   90.00
_cell.angle_beta   90.00
_cell.angle_gamma   90.00
#
_symmetry.space_group_name_H-M   'P 1'
#
loop_
_entity.id
_entity.type
_entity.pdbx_description
1 polymer ?
#
loop_
_entity_poly.entity_id
_entity_poly.type
_entity_poly.pdbx_seq_one_letter_code
_entity_poly.pdbx_strand_id
1 'polypeptide(L)' 'MLRSRYSELVRKYHPDRNGGDRGHEGRLQDVVEAYNLLKASRLFA' A
#
# COMPACT_ATOMS: atom_id res chain seq x y z
N MET A 1 8.32 -1.43 11.22
CA MET A 1 8.74 -2.30 10.10
C MET A 1 7.95 -1.94 8.85
N LEU A 2 8.64 -1.61 7.75
CA LEU A 2 8.04 -1.15 6.48
C LEU A 2 6.91 -2.06 5.97
N ARG A 3 7.09 -3.39 6.08
CA ARG A 3 6.08 -4.39 5.69
C ARG A 3 4.77 -4.30 6.48
N SER A 4 4.82 -3.98 7.78
CA SER A 4 3.63 -3.85 8.62
C SER A 4 2.79 -2.67 8.16
N ARG A 5 3.44 -1.52 7.98
CA ARG A 5 2.76 -0.29 7.54
C ARG A 5 2.18 -0.43 6.14
N TYR A 6 2.90 -1.08 5.24
CA TYR A 6 2.39 -1.45 3.93
C TYR A 6 1.13 -2.32 4.03
N SER A 7 1.16 -3.37 4.86
CA SER A 7 0.03 -4.29 5.04
C SER A 7 -1.22 -3.60 5.61
N GLU A 8 -1.04 -2.64 6.52
CA GLU A 8 -2.13 -1.81 7.04
C GLU A 8 -2.75 -0.93 5.97
N LEU A 9 -1.92 -0.26 5.16
CA LEU A 9 -2.39 0.67 4.13
C LEU A 9 -3.08 -0.06 2.98
N VAL A 10 -2.55 -1.20 2.55
CA VAL A 10 -3.21 -2.06 1.55
C VAL A 10 -4.59 -2.49 2.04
N ARG A 11 -4.69 -2.96 3.29
CA ARG A 11 -5.99 -3.36 3.87
C ARG A 11 -6.98 -2.21 3.98
N LYS A 12 -6.50 -0.98 4.22
CA LYS A 12 -7.34 0.22 4.33
C LYS A 12 -7.93 0.65 2.98
N TYR A 13 -7.16 0.50 1.90
CA TYR A 13 -7.57 0.96 0.57
C TYR A 13 -8.10 -0.15 -0.34
N HIS A 14 -8.08 -1.41 0.10
CA HIS A 14 -8.57 -2.52 -0.71
C HIS A 14 -10.09 -2.43 -0.95
N PRO A 15 -10.56 -2.52 -2.20
CA PRO A 15 -11.98 -2.43 -2.53
C PRO A 15 -12.81 -3.51 -1.83
N ASP A 16 -12.30 -4.74 -1.69
CA ASP A 16 -12.97 -5.82 -0.94
C ASP A 16 -13.31 -5.44 0.51
N ARG A 17 -12.53 -4.53 1.13
CA ARG A 17 -12.76 -4.06 2.51
C ARG A 17 -13.67 -2.85 2.57
N ASN A 18 -13.89 -2.18 1.43
CA ASN A 18 -14.70 -0.99 1.27
C ASN A 18 -15.98 -1.28 0.45
N GLY A 19 -16.44 -2.54 0.42
CA GLY A 19 -17.68 -2.92 -0.26
C GLY A 19 -17.64 -2.83 -1.78
N GLY A 20 -16.44 -2.89 -2.38
CA GLY A 20 -16.23 -2.70 -3.81
C GLY A 20 -16.02 -1.25 -4.24
N ASP A 21 -15.92 -0.32 -3.28
CA ASP A 21 -15.60 1.08 -3.57
C ASP A 21 -14.20 1.22 -4.20
N ARG A 22 -14.16 1.64 -5.46
CA ARG A 22 -12.95 1.88 -6.23
C ARG A 22 -12.38 3.29 -6.06
N GLY A 23 -13.04 4.16 -5.29
CA GLY A 23 -12.57 5.53 -5.02
C GLY A 23 -11.20 5.59 -4.34
N HIS A 24 -10.74 4.47 -3.77
CA HIS A 24 -9.45 4.34 -3.09
C HIS A 24 -8.36 3.67 -3.94
N GLU A 25 -8.63 3.23 -5.17
CA GLU A 25 -7.67 2.52 -6.02
C GLU A 25 -6.41 3.34 -6.31
N GLY A 26 -6.55 4.65 -6.58
CA GLY A 26 -5.38 5.52 -6.79
C GLY A 26 -4.45 5.55 -5.58
N ARG A 27 -5.03 5.66 -4.36
CA ARG A 27 -4.24 5.62 -3.12
C ARG A 27 -3.62 4.25 -2.86
N LEU A 28 -4.29 3.17 -3.27
CA LEU A 28 -3.74 1.82 -3.19
C LEU A 28 -2.52 1.69 -4.10
N GLN A 29 -2.60 2.22 -5.32
CA GLN A 29 -1.50 2.25 -6.28
C GLN A 29 -0.30 3.04 -5.73
N ASP A 30 -0.52 4.25 -5.21
CA ASP A 30 0.53 5.09 -4.62
C ASP A 30 1.27 4.37 -3.48
N VAL A 31 0.54 3.64 -2.64
CA VAL A 31 1.11 2.86 -1.52
C VAL A 31 1.99 1.72 -2.02
N VAL A 32 1.58 1.04 -3.08
CA VAL A 32 2.35 -0.06 -3.69
C VAL A 32 3.64 0.48 -4.33
N GLU A 33 3.55 1.58 -5.07
CA GLU A 33 4.72 2.22 -5.69
C GLU A 33 5.74 2.71 -4.66
N ALA A 34 5.26 3.43 -3.63
CA ALA A 34 6.11 3.90 -2.54
C ALA A 34 6.78 2.73 -1.79
N TYR A 35 6.05 1.63 -1.54
CA TYR A 35 6.62 0.45 -0.90
C TYR A 35 7.71 -0.20 -1.75
N ASN A 36 7.50 -0.35 -3.07
CA ASN A 36 8.49 -0.91 -3.97
C ASN A 36 9.76 -0.07 -4.02
N LEU A 37 9.63 1.26 -4.08
CA LEU A 37 10.76 2.18 -4.06
C LEU A 37 11.54 2.08 -2.74
N LEU A 38 10.84 2.08 -1.60
CA LEU A 38 11.46 1.97 -0.29
C LEU A 38 12.14 0.61 -0.08
N LYS A 39 11.51 -0.48 -0.53
CA LYS A 39 12.08 -1.83 -0.48
C LYS A 39 13.34 -1.96 -1.34
N ALA A 40 13.40 -1.27 -2.48
CA ALA A 40 14.58 -1.24 -3.34
C ALA A 40 15.72 -0.37 -2.76
N SER A 41 15.41 0.54 -1.83
CA SER A 41 16.42 1.37 -1.17
C SER A 41 17.23 0.55 -0.17
N ARG A 42 18.56 0.66 -0.26
CA ARG A 42 19.53 0.02 0.65
C ARG A 42 19.35 0.39 2.13
N LEU A 43 18.63 1.49 2.41
CA LEU A 43 18.34 1.96 3.76
C LEU A 43 17.23 1.16 4.45
N PHE A 44 16.43 0.41 3.70
CA PHE A 44 15.29 -0.36 4.21
C PHE A 44 15.26 -1.82 3.73
N ALA A 45 16.33 -2.28 3.04
CA ALA A 45 16.52 -3.64 2.55
C ALA A 45 16.96 -4.61 3.66
#